data_AF-A0A925V2Y1-F1
#
_entry.id   AF-A0A925V2Y1-F1
#
_cell.length_a   1.000
_cell.length_b   1.000
_cell.length_c   1.000
_cell.angle_alpha   90.00
_cell.angle_beta   90.00
_cell.angle_gamma   90.00
#
_symmetry.space_group_name_H-M   'P 1'
#
loop_
_entity.id
_entity.type
_entity.pdbx_description
1 polymer ?
#
loop_
_entity_poly.entity_id
_entity_poly.type
_entity_poly.pdbx_seq_one_letter_code
_entity_poly.pdbx_strand_id
1 'polypeptide(L)'
;LLHVLATLGFEVVPISARVRLQRPRDFIPPRTHMFLRVEIERESWLADVGVGGLSPTCALRLDTSAEQPTPHEPRRIVREEGRWFHQAHVGGEWTDVCEFTLEQMPPIDREVANWFTSAHPASQFRNRLLVARSGPDAQRHTLLNTQLSWRSADGLERREIADPDELLLVLHDVFGLRFAAGTRFACEALPWR
;
A
#
# COMPACT_ATOMS: atom_id res chain seq x y z
N LEU A 1 -2.92 -11.74 5.31
CA LEU A 1 -1.53 -11.92 5.79
C LEU A 1 -1.45 -12.23 7.29
N LEU A 2 -1.94 -11.36 8.19
CA LEU A 2 -1.89 -11.59 9.66
C LEU A 2 -2.31 -13.00 10.08
N HIS A 3 -3.53 -13.41 9.71
CA HIS A 3 -4.06 -14.73 10.03
C HIS A 3 -3.20 -15.87 9.47
N VAL A 4 -2.66 -15.72 8.25
CA VAL A 4 -1.81 -16.75 7.62
C VAL A 4 -0.51 -16.91 8.40
N LEU A 5 0.17 -15.81 8.73
CA LEU A 5 1.42 -15.85 9.50
C LEU A 5 1.20 -16.43 10.91
N ALA A 6 0.12 -16.04 11.58
CA ALA A 6 -0.24 -16.58 12.88
C ALA A 6 -0.50 -18.10 12.81
N THR A 7 -1.25 -18.56 11.80
CA THR A 7 -1.50 -20.00 11.59
C THR A 7 -0.23 -20.79 11.27
N LEU A 8 0.75 -20.18 10.60
CA LEU A 8 2.06 -20.78 10.36
C LEU A 8 2.98 -20.79 11.60
N GLY A 9 2.54 -20.22 12.72
CA GLY A 9 3.27 -20.24 13.99
C GLY A 9 4.24 -19.07 14.20
N PHE A 10 4.19 -18.04 13.35
CA PHE A 10 4.98 -16.83 13.57
C PHE A 10 4.41 -16.02 14.74
N GLU A 11 5.30 -15.44 15.55
CA GLU A 11 4.92 -14.34 16.45
C GLU A 11 4.67 -13.08 15.60
N VAL A 12 3.41 -12.70 15.48
CA VAL A 12 2.98 -11.60 14.61
C VAL A 12 2.08 -10.61 15.36
N VAL A 13 2.47 -9.35 15.33
CA VAL A 13 1.79 -8.24 16.00
C VAL A 13 1.39 -7.18 14.97
N PRO A 14 0.09 -6.94 14.76
CA PRO A 14 -0.35 -5.84 13.91
C PRO A 14 -0.07 -4.50 14.59
N ILE A 15 0.57 -3.59 13.87
CA ILE A 15 0.93 -2.25 14.36
C ILE A 15 0.32 -1.18 13.45
N SER A 16 0.03 -0.02 14.03
CA SER A 16 -0.62 1.08 13.33
C SER A 16 0.37 1.98 12.59
N ALA A 17 -0.07 2.55 11.47
CA ALA A 17 0.71 3.45 10.63
C ALA A 17 -0.13 4.56 9.99
N ARG A 18 0.55 5.60 9.52
CA ARG A 18 0.02 6.73 8.74
C ARG A 18 0.66 6.70 7.35
N VAL A 19 -0.13 6.60 6.28
CA VAL A 19 0.41 6.69 4.90
C VAL A 19 0.83 8.13 4.61
N ARG A 20 2.05 8.32 4.12
CA ARG A 20 2.68 9.63 3.87
C ARG A 20 2.95 9.93 2.40
N LEU A 21 2.51 9.06 1.49
CA LEU A 21 2.68 9.30 0.05
C LEU A 21 2.12 10.67 -0.34
N GLN A 22 3.00 11.51 -0.90
CA GLN A 22 2.68 12.89 -1.29
C GLN A 22 2.17 13.77 -0.13
N ARG A 23 2.69 13.54 1.09
CA ARG A 23 2.40 14.35 2.28
C ARG A 23 3.70 14.83 2.95
N PRO A 24 3.89 16.14 3.17
CA PRO A 24 5.07 16.67 3.87
C PRO A 24 5.05 16.36 5.37
N ARG A 25 6.21 16.27 6.04
CA ARG A 25 6.37 15.76 7.43
C ARG A 25 5.68 16.55 8.54
N ASP A 26 5.34 17.81 8.26
CA ASP A 26 4.56 18.70 9.11
C ASP A 26 3.06 18.40 9.07
N PHE A 27 2.57 17.70 8.05
CA PHE A 27 1.21 17.17 7.99
C PHE A 27 1.12 15.83 8.73
N ILE A 28 0.08 15.67 9.54
CA ILE A 28 -0.24 14.43 10.27
C ILE A 28 -1.40 13.71 9.55
N PRO A 29 -1.14 12.65 8.76
CA PRO A 29 -2.20 11.87 8.12
C PRO A 29 -2.98 11.05 9.15
N PRO A 30 -4.23 10.65 8.88
CA PRO A 30 -4.96 9.77 9.78
C PRO A 30 -4.26 8.41 9.92
N ARG A 31 -4.28 7.86 11.14
CA ARG A 31 -3.72 6.54 11.47
C ARG A 31 -4.68 5.44 11.00
N THR A 32 -4.62 5.16 9.71
CA THR A 32 -5.59 4.30 9.01
C THR A 32 -4.96 3.11 8.30
N HIS A 33 -3.64 2.96 8.42
CA HIS A 33 -2.89 1.86 7.82
C HIS A 33 -2.39 0.89 8.88
N MET A 34 -2.20 -0.36 8.48
CA MET A 34 -1.77 -1.45 9.36
C MET A 34 -0.56 -2.14 8.73
N PHE A 35 0.51 -2.28 9.50
CA PHE A 35 1.62 -3.21 9.22
C PHE A 35 1.54 -4.43 10.12
N LEU A 36 2.37 -5.42 9.81
CA LEU A 36 2.66 -6.53 10.71
C LEU A 36 4.10 -6.45 11.17
N ARG A 37 4.33 -6.46 12.47
CA ARG A 37 5.61 -6.78 13.07
C ARG A 37 5.69 -8.28 13.25
N VAL A 38 6.74 -8.92 12.73
CA VAL A 38 6.94 -10.37 12.76
C VAL A 38 8.28 -10.63 13.41
N GLU A 39 8.32 -11.50 14.41
CA GLU A 39 9.58 -11.90 15.06
C GLU A 39 10.12 -13.18 14.39
N ILE A 40 11.38 -13.15 13.95
CA ILE A 40 12.08 -14.27 13.32
C ILE A 40 13.48 -14.31 13.91
N GLU A 41 13.88 -15.45 14.51
CA GLU A 41 15.22 -15.63 15.08
C GLU A 41 15.67 -14.51 16.06
N ARG A 42 14.72 -13.95 16.83
CA ARG A 42 14.91 -12.80 17.75
C ARG A 42 15.16 -11.45 17.07
N GLU A 43 14.97 -11.38 15.75
CA GLU A 43 14.95 -10.13 14.99
C GLU A 43 13.50 -9.74 14.67
N SER A 44 13.25 -8.43 14.67
CA SER A 44 11.93 -7.88 14.39
C SER A 44 11.86 -7.38 12.95
N TRP A 45 10.83 -7.82 12.23
CA TRP A 45 10.63 -7.55 10.82
C TRP A 45 9.29 -6.86 10.58
N LEU A 46 9.26 -5.92 9.66
CA LEU A 46 8.05 -5.29 9.13
C LEU A 46 7.62 -6.03 7.87
N ALA A 47 6.42 -6.57 7.89
CA ALA A 47 5.74 -7.12 6.73
C ALA A 47 4.49 -6.28 6.41
N ASP A 48 4.38 -5.86 5.16
CA ASP A 48 3.24 -5.08 4.69
C ASP A 48 2.93 -5.38 3.22
N VAL A 49 1.68 -5.72 2.95
CA VAL A 49 1.16 -6.02 1.61
C VAL A 49 -0.01 -5.10 1.24
N GLY A 50 -0.27 -4.05 2.02
CA GLY A 50 -1.50 -3.26 1.98
C GLY A 50 -1.37 -1.78 1.60
N VAL A 51 -0.16 -1.20 1.45
CA VAL A 51 -0.01 0.22 1.04
C VAL A 51 -0.63 0.50 -0.34
N GLY A 52 -0.60 -0.49 -1.23
CA GLY A 52 -1.03 -0.37 -2.62
C GLY A 52 0.17 -0.28 -3.57
N GLY A 53 0.21 0.76 -4.41
CA GLY A 53 1.20 0.89 -5.50
C GLY A 53 2.67 0.94 -5.06
N LEU A 54 2.94 1.17 -3.77
CA LEU A 54 4.28 1.16 -3.18
C LEU A 54 4.45 0.15 -2.03
N SER A 55 3.56 -0.85 -1.92
CA SER A 55 3.74 -1.96 -0.98
C SER A 55 5.14 -2.58 -1.14
N PRO A 56 5.87 -2.84 -0.05
CA PRO A 56 7.10 -3.61 -0.12
C PRO A 56 6.77 -5.04 -0.57
N THR A 57 7.72 -5.70 -1.24
CA THR A 57 7.54 -7.06 -1.79
C THR A 57 8.37 -8.11 -1.05
N CYS A 58 9.00 -7.72 0.06
CA CYS A 58 9.62 -8.59 1.04
C CYS A 58 9.47 -7.96 2.44
N ALA A 59 9.77 -8.75 3.48
CA ALA A 59 9.87 -8.23 4.83
C ALA A 59 11.11 -7.32 4.97
N LEU A 60 11.01 -6.32 5.85
CA LEU A 60 12.07 -5.34 6.12
C LEU A 60 12.51 -5.44 7.58
N ARG A 61 13.80 -5.46 7.84
CA ARG A 61 14.35 -5.42 9.19
C ARG A 61 14.03 -4.09 9.89
N LEU A 62 13.56 -4.16 11.13
CA LEU A 62 13.28 -2.98 11.95
C LEU A 62 14.48 -2.51 12.78
N ASP A 63 15.50 -3.35 12.96
CA ASP A 63 16.65 -3.09 13.83
C ASP A 63 17.79 -2.31 13.15
N THR A 64 17.62 -1.93 11.89
CA THR A 64 18.63 -1.24 11.09
C THR A 64 18.03 -0.10 10.26
N SER A 65 18.78 0.98 10.15
CA SER A 65 18.47 2.09 9.23
C SER A 65 19.20 2.00 7.90
N ALA A 66 19.96 0.93 7.68
CA ALA A 66 20.63 0.69 6.41
C ALA A 66 19.61 0.50 5.27
N GLU A 67 20.08 0.77 4.05
CA GLU A 67 19.34 0.38 2.85
C GLU A 67 19.21 -1.15 2.78
N GLN A 68 18.02 -1.61 2.42
CA GLN A 68 17.64 -2.99 2.30
C GLN A 68 17.22 -3.24 0.85
N PRO A 69 17.95 -4.10 0.10
CA PRO A 69 17.53 -4.48 -1.24
C PRO A 69 16.22 -5.27 -1.16
N THR A 70 15.31 -5.02 -2.10
CA THR A 70 14.06 -5.78 -2.23
C THR A 70 13.94 -6.27 -3.68
N PRO A 71 13.01 -7.20 -3.98
CA PRO A 71 12.71 -7.55 -5.37
C PRO A 71 12.18 -6.38 -6.21
N HIS A 72 11.89 -5.21 -5.61
CA HIS A 72 11.47 -4.00 -6.29
C HIS A 72 12.40 -2.85 -5.88
N GLU A 73 11.86 -1.74 -5.35
CA GLU A 73 12.67 -0.59 -4.96
C GLU A 73 13.42 -0.88 -3.66
N PRO A 74 14.69 -0.45 -3.52
CA PRO A 74 15.37 -0.44 -2.23
C PRO A 74 14.54 0.28 -1.17
N ARG A 75 14.56 -0.25 0.04
CA ARG A 75 13.81 0.28 1.18
C ARG A 75 14.75 0.61 2.32
N ARG A 76 14.30 1.47 3.22
CA ARG A 76 14.94 1.63 4.54
C ARG A 76 13.90 2.03 5.56
N ILE A 77 14.26 1.83 6.82
CA ILE A 77 13.45 2.27 7.96
C ILE A 77 14.30 3.25 8.77
N VAL A 78 13.93 4.53 8.79
CA VAL A 78 14.65 5.56 9.56
C VAL A 78 13.87 5.94 10.80
N ARG A 79 14.59 6.34 11.86
CA ARG A 79 13.99 6.77 13.13
C ARG A 79 14.39 8.21 13.43
N GLU A 80 13.40 9.06 13.64
CA GLU A 80 13.59 10.48 13.93
C GLU A 80 12.56 10.92 14.98
N GLU A 81 13.01 11.60 16.04
CA GLU A 81 12.13 12.15 17.10
C GLU A 81 11.14 11.13 17.71
N GLY A 82 11.55 9.88 17.86
CA GLY A 82 10.68 8.80 18.39
C GLY A 82 9.66 8.24 17.39
N ARG A 83 9.66 8.74 16.14
CA ARG A 83 8.86 8.21 15.03
C ARG A 83 9.72 7.34 14.12
N TRP A 84 9.07 6.38 13.47
CA TRP A 84 9.66 5.51 12.46
C TRP A 84 9.10 5.86 11.09
N PHE A 85 9.95 5.83 10.06
CA PHE A 85 9.55 6.09 8.68
C PHE A 85 10.01 4.94 7.80
N HIS A 86 9.06 4.24 7.19
CA HIS A 86 9.35 3.33 6.08
C HIS A 86 9.48 4.17 4.82
N GLN A 87 10.66 4.10 4.18
CA GLN A 87 10.99 4.83 2.97
C GLN A 87 11.27 3.88 1.80
N ALA A 88 10.98 4.35 0.59
CA ALA A 88 11.33 3.69 -0.66
C ALA A 88 12.19 4.61 -1.53
N HIS A 89 13.19 4.05 -2.20
CA HIS A 89 14.01 4.79 -3.14
C HIS A 89 13.35 4.80 -4.52
N VAL A 90 12.78 5.93 -4.92
CA VAL A 90 12.00 6.09 -6.15
C VAL A 90 12.45 7.37 -6.86
N GLY A 91 12.77 7.26 -8.16
CA GLY A 91 13.14 8.44 -8.95
C GLY A 91 14.43 9.13 -8.47
N GLY A 92 15.36 8.38 -7.89
CA GLY A 92 16.62 8.91 -7.34
C GLY A 92 16.52 9.51 -5.94
N GLU A 93 15.35 9.45 -5.31
CA GLU A 93 15.09 10.09 -4.02
C GLU A 93 14.44 9.12 -3.02
N TRP A 94 14.67 9.36 -1.73
CA TRP A 94 13.99 8.63 -0.65
C TRP A 94 12.63 9.25 -0.36
N THR A 95 11.57 8.48 -0.60
CA THR A 95 10.18 8.90 -0.35
C THR A 95 9.64 8.26 0.93
N ASP A 96 9.08 9.07 1.83
CA ASP A 96 8.30 8.58 2.98
C ASP A 96 7.03 7.87 2.51
N VAL A 97 6.98 6.55 2.68
CA VAL A 97 5.79 5.75 2.38
C VAL A 97 4.82 5.81 3.55
N CYS A 98 5.33 5.65 4.77
CA CYS A 98 4.54 5.61 5.99
C CYS A 98 5.33 6.08 7.22
N GLU A 99 4.61 6.58 8.21
CA GLU A 99 5.09 6.84 9.58
C GLU A 99 4.38 5.95 10.60
N PHE A 100 5.11 5.50 11.62
CA PHE A 100 4.59 4.61 12.67
C PHE A 100 5.39 4.73 13.99
N THR A 101 4.84 4.17 15.07
CA THR A 101 5.40 4.25 16.44
C THR A 101 5.55 2.87 17.11
N LEU A 102 5.39 1.77 16.35
CA LEU A 102 5.32 0.38 16.85
C LEU A 102 4.14 0.08 17.78
N GLU A 103 3.22 1.01 17.94
CA GLU A 103 2.00 0.83 18.71
C GLU A 103 1.13 -0.25 18.07
N GLN A 104 0.76 -1.26 18.87
CA GLN A 104 -0.13 -2.31 18.42
C GLN A 104 -1.46 -1.70 17.94
N MET A 105 -2.06 -2.30 16.92
CA MET A 105 -3.38 -1.91 16.44
C MET A 105 -4.36 -3.04 16.80
N PRO A 106 -4.98 -3.00 17.99
CA PRO A 106 -6.08 -3.89 18.37
C PRO A 106 -7.18 -3.97 17.30
N PRO A 107 -7.97 -5.07 17.27
CA PRO A 107 -9.06 -5.22 16.30
C PRO A 107 -10.03 -4.03 16.25
N ILE A 108 -10.40 -3.45 17.39
CA ILE A 108 -11.30 -2.30 17.46
C ILE A 108 -10.72 -1.06 16.75
N ASP A 109 -9.41 -0.83 16.84
CA ASP A 109 -8.77 0.30 16.18
C ASP A 109 -8.72 0.10 14.65
N ARG A 110 -8.60 -1.15 14.21
CA ARG A 110 -8.69 -1.51 12.77
C ARG A 110 -10.11 -1.27 12.25
N GLU A 111 -11.13 -1.59 13.04
CA GLU A 111 -12.53 -1.32 12.70
C GLU A 111 -12.78 0.18 12.57
N VAL A 112 -12.35 0.99 13.55
CA VAL A 112 -12.47 2.45 13.52
C VAL A 112 -11.74 3.05 12.32
N ALA A 113 -10.51 2.62 12.06
CA ALA A 113 -9.74 3.03 10.89
C ALA A 113 -10.44 2.66 9.58
N ASN A 114 -10.97 1.44 9.48
CA ASN A 114 -11.70 0.96 8.31
C ASN A 114 -13.01 1.73 8.09
N TRP A 115 -13.74 2.07 9.16
CA TRP A 115 -14.94 2.90 9.05
C TRP A 115 -14.61 4.27 8.46
N PHE A 116 -13.54 4.91 8.93
CA PHE A 116 -13.10 6.17 8.34
C PHE A 116 -12.71 6.02 6.86
N THR A 117 -11.88 5.04 6.52
CA THR A 117 -11.43 4.88 5.13
C THR A 117 -12.55 4.46 4.18
N SER A 118 -13.51 3.66 4.63
CA SER A 118 -14.61 3.19 3.76
C SER A 118 -15.80 4.14 3.67
N ALA A 119 -16.11 4.88 4.73
CA ALA A 119 -17.37 5.62 4.82
C ALA A 119 -17.20 7.15 4.93
N HIS A 120 -16.07 7.66 5.41
CA HIS A 120 -15.91 9.10 5.61
C HIS A 120 -16.04 9.85 4.27
N PRO A 121 -16.85 10.93 4.17
CA PRO A 121 -17.08 11.64 2.90
C PRO A 121 -15.79 12.17 2.24
N ALA A 122 -14.80 12.56 3.04
CA ALA A 122 -13.50 13.02 2.55
C ALA A 122 -12.47 11.89 2.31
N SER A 123 -12.85 10.62 2.49
CA SER A 123 -11.94 9.51 2.23
C SER A 123 -11.66 9.36 0.74
N GLN A 124 -10.37 9.32 0.37
CA GLN A 124 -9.97 9.05 -1.00
C GLN A 124 -10.48 7.70 -1.52
N PHE A 125 -10.64 6.70 -0.65
CA PHE A 125 -11.11 5.36 -1.03
C PHE A 125 -12.61 5.34 -1.34
N ARG A 126 -13.36 6.38 -0.96
CA ARG A 126 -14.77 6.56 -1.32
C ARG A 126 -14.93 7.28 -2.65
N ASN A 127 -14.01 8.20 -2.94
CA ASN A 127 -14.15 9.14 -4.06
C ASN A 127 -13.25 8.80 -5.26
N ARG A 128 -12.40 7.78 -5.16
CA ARG A 128 -11.46 7.36 -6.22
C ARG A 128 -11.43 5.85 -6.34
N LEU A 129 -11.26 5.35 -7.57
CA LEU A 129 -10.99 3.94 -7.82
C LEU A 129 -9.47 3.72 -7.79
N LEU A 130 -9.00 2.85 -6.91
CA LEU A 130 -7.58 2.56 -6.70
C LEU A 130 -7.35 1.05 -6.80
N VAL A 131 -6.46 0.62 -7.68
CA VAL A 131 -6.03 -0.78 -7.78
C VAL A 131 -4.53 -0.82 -7.93
N ALA A 132 -3.87 -1.78 -7.30
CA ALA A 132 -2.43 -1.97 -7.42
C ALA A 132 -2.09 -3.46 -7.42
N ARG A 133 -1.10 -3.83 -8.24
CA ARG A 133 -0.53 -5.17 -8.28
C ARG A 133 0.96 -5.09 -8.57
N SER A 134 1.76 -5.72 -7.72
CA SER A 134 3.16 -6.01 -8.02
C SER A 134 3.26 -7.22 -8.95
N GLY A 135 4.14 -7.13 -9.93
CA GLY A 135 4.47 -8.18 -10.90
C GLY A 135 5.92 -8.69 -10.73
N PRO A 136 6.36 -9.61 -11.59
CA PRO A 136 7.75 -10.04 -11.66
C PRO A 136 8.66 -8.88 -12.11
N ASP A 137 9.98 -9.05 -11.97
CA ASP A 137 10.99 -8.12 -12.51
C ASP A 137 10.78 -6.66 -12.10
N ALA A 138 10.42 -6.46 -10.82
CA ALA A 138 10.10 -5.14 -10.23
C ALA A 138 8.92 -4.39 -10.88
N GLN A 139 8.10 -5.05 -11.70
CA GLN A 139 6.95 -4.43 -12.34
C GLN A 139 5.87 -4.06 -11.34
N ARG A 140 5.24 -2.90 -11.53
CA ARG A 140 4.06 -2.48 -10.78
C ARG A 140 2.99 -1.97 -11.71
N HIS A 141 1.80 -2.53 -11.58
CA HIS A 141 0.60 -2.05 -12.24
C HIS A 141 -0.22 -1.28 -11.22
N THR A 142 -0.65 -0.07 -11.58
CA THR A 142 -1.58 0.70 -10.77
C THR A 142 -2.68 1.29 -11.64
N LEU A 143 -3.89 1.29 -11.12
CA LEU A 143 -5.02 1.99 -11.71
C LEU A 143 -5.49 3.05 -10.72
N LEU A 144 -5.50 4.30 -11.17
CA LEU A 144 -6.09 5.42 -10.44
C LEU A 144 -7.18 6.03 -11.31
N ASN A 145 -8.44 5.80 -10.90
CA ASN A 145 -9.63 6.11 -11.67
C ASN A 145 -9.57 5.41 -13.04
N THR A 146 -9.32 6.19 -14.09
CA THR A 146 -9.22 5.77 -15.49
C THR A 146 -7.77 5.67 -15.95
N GLN A 147 -6.80 6.13 -15.17
CA GLN A 147 -5.39 6.09 -15.54
C GLN A 147 -4.74 4.78 -15.10
N LEU A 148 -4.48 3.90 -16.05
CA LEU A 148 -3.67 2.70 -15.88
C LEU A 148 -2.19 3.05 -16.06
N SER A 149 -1.35 2.60 -15.15
CA SER A 149 0.09 2.85 -15.17
C SER A 149 0.88 1.55 -15.01
N TRP A 150 1.96 1.42 -15.76
CA TRP A 150 2.96 0.35 -15.65
C TRP A 150 4.30 0.97 -15.31
N ARG A 151 4.87 0.58 -14.17
CA ARG A 151 6.23 0.95 -13.79
C ARG A 151 7.13 -0.27 -13.89
N SER A 152 8.25 -0.15 -14.59
CA SER A 152 9.32 -1.14 -14.68
C SER A 152 10.69 -0.44 -14.60
N ALA A 153 11.77 -1.19 -14.83
CA ALA A 153 13.11 -0.63 -15.00
C ALA A 153 13.22 0.29 -16.23
N ASP A 154 12.39 0.05 -17.26
CA ASP A 154 12.39 0.82 -18.52
C ASP A 154 11.67 2.17 -18.40
N GLY A 155 10.95 2.38 -17.29
CA GLY A 155 10.30 3.64 -16.97
C GLY A 155 8.84 3.48 -16.56
N LEU A 156 8.06 4.52 -16.85
CA LEU A 156 6.65 4.61 -16.50
C LEU A 156 5.82 4.81 -17.77
N GLU A 157 4.97 3.84 -18.07
CA GLU A 157 3.96 3.93 -19.13
C GLU A 157 2.59 4.23 -18.51
N ARG A 158 1.78 5.01 -19.23
CA ARG A 158 0.41 5.37 -18.81
C ARG A 158 -0.56 5.20 -19.97
N ARG A 159 -1.77 4.75 -19.66
CA ARG A 159 -2.88 4.60 -20.60
C ARG A 159 -4.18 4.98 -19.92
N GLU A 160 -5.04 5.64 -20.67
CA GLU A 160 -6.39 5.98 -20.21
C GLU A 160 -7.38 4.86 -20.55
N ILE A 161 -8.25 4.52 -19.61
CA ILE A 161 -9.40 3.63 -19.81
C ILE A 161 -10.56 4.46 -20.32
N ALA A 162 -11.14 4.06 -21.45
CA ALA A 162 -12.16 4.81 -22.15
C ALA A 162 -13.55 4.66 -21.53
N ASP A 163 -13.90 3.46 -21.06
CA ASP A 163 -15.27 3.15 -20.65
C ASP A 163 -15.37 2.05 -19.57
N PRO A 164 -16.56 1.84 -18.97
CA PRO A 164 -16.75 0.85 -17.92
C PRO A 164 -16.49 -0.61 -18.32
N ASP A 165 -16.71 -0.97 -19.59
CA ASP A 165 -16.55 -2.35 -20.03
C ASP A 165 -15.06 -2.65 -20.26
N GLU A 166 -14.30 -1.69 -20.79
CA GLU A 166 -12.84 -1.73 -20.80
C GLU A 166 -12.26 -1.81 -19.37
N LEU A 167 -12.82 -1.08 -18.42
CA LEU A 167 -12.41 -1.18 -17.01
C LEU A 167 -12.52 -2.62 -16.50
N LEU A 168 -13.60 -3.33 -16.79
CA LEU A 168 -13.77 -4.73 -16.37
C LEU A 168 -12.73 -5.65 -17.02
N LEU A 169 -12.41 -5.45 -18.30
CA LEU A 169 -11.34 -6.19 -18.99
C LEU A 169 -9.98 -5.92 -18.35
N VAL A 170 -9.65 -4.67 -18.07
CA VAL A 170 -8.39 -4.30 -17.40
C VAL A 170 -8.29 -4.91 -16.00
N LEU A 171 -9.35 -4.84 -15.21
CA LEU A 171 -9.40 -5.44 -13.87
C LEU A 171 -9.14 -6.95 -13.93
N HIS A 172 -9.68 -7.63 -14.95
CA HIS A 172 -9.43 -9.04 -15.18
C HIS A 172 -7.99 -9.32 -15.64
N ASP A 173 -7.57 -8.73 -16.77
CA ASP A 173 -6.34 -9.12 -17.46
C ASP A 173 -5.09 -8.65 -16.72
N VAL A 174 -5.12 -7.44 -16.17
CA VAL A 174 -3.96 -6.84 -15.50
C VAL A 174 -3.95 -7.16 -14.01
N PHE A 175 -5.10 -7.11 -13.34
CA PHE A 175 -5.17 -7.23 -11.88
C PHE A 175 -5.68 -8.59 -11.38
N GLY A 176 -6.18 -9.47 -12.26
CA GLY A 176 -6.72 -10.77 -11.89
C GLY A 176 -8.05 -10.69 -11.13
N LEU A 177 -8.74 -9.54 -11.20
CA LEU A 177 -10.00 -9.29 -10.51
C LEU A 177 -11.18 -9.54 -11.45
N ARG A 178 -12.05 -10.48 -11.06
CA ARG A 178 -13.23 -10.87 -11.85
C ARG A 178 -14.50 -10.28 -11.25
N PHE A 179 -15.29 -9.65 -12.10
CA PHE A 179 -16.60 -9.10 -11.77
C PHE A 179 -17.65 -9.61 -12.75
N ALA A 180 -18.92 -9.58 -12.36
CA ALA A 180 -20.01 -9.94 -13.25
C ALA A 180 -20.08 -8.95 -14.44
N ALA A 181 -20.49 -9.45 -15.61
CA ALA A 181 -20.72 -8.59 -16.77
C ALA A 181 -21.73 -7.49 -16.44
N GLY A 182 -21.47 -6.27 -16.92
CA GLY A 182 -22.30 -5.10 -16.61
C GLY A 182 -22.11 -4.50 -15.22
N THR A 183 -21.16 -5.00 -14.41
CA THR A 183 -20.78 -4.34 -13.15
C THR A 183 -20.37 -2.89 -13.43
N ARG A 184 -20.86 -1.96 -12.59
CA ARG A 184 -20.49 -0.54 -12.65
C ARG A 184 -19.94 -0.12 -11.30
N PHE A 185 -18.79 0.55 -11.33
CA PHE A 185 -18.20 1.17 -10.15
C PHE A 185 -18.61 2.63 -10.14
N ALA A 186 -19.24 3.06 -9.04
CA ALA A 186 -19.61 4.45 -8.83
C ALA A 186 -18.63 5.09 -7.85
N CYS A 187 -17.82 6.02 -8.33
CA CYS A 187 -17.11 6.96 -7.47
C CYS A 187 -17.01 8.33 -8.17
N GLU A 188 -16.88 9.39 -7.38
CA GLU A 188 -16.95 10.77 -7.87
C GLU A 188 -15.92 11.10 -8.96
N ALA A 189 -14.75 10.44 -8.91
CA ALA A 189 -13.67 10.70 -9.84
C ALA A 189 -13.73 9.89 -11.16
N LEU A 190 -14.72 9.01 -11.35
CA LEU A 190 -14.93 8.34 -12.63
C LEU A 190 -15.80 9.22 -13.55
N PRO A 191 -15.49 9.30 -14.86
CA PRO A 191 -16.22 10.17 -15.78
C PRO A 191 -17.57 9.58 -16.22
N TRP A 192 -17.80 8.30 -15.96
CA TRP A 192 -19.07 7.61 -16.19
C TRP A 192 -19.83 7.48 -14.87
N ARG A 193 -21.12 7.83 -14.90
CA ARG A 193 -22.06 7.65 -13.78
C ARG A 193 -22.90 6.40 -13.98
#